data_AF-A0A2A3EI24-F1
#
_entry.id   AF-A0A2A3EI24-F1
#
_cell.length_a   1.000
_cell.length_b   1.000
_cell.length_c   1.000
_cell.angle_alpha   90.00
_cell.angle_beta   90.00
_cell.angle_gamma   90.00
#
_symmetry.space_group_name_H-M   'P 1'
#
loop_
_entity.id
_entity.type
_entity.pdbx_description
1 polymer ?
#
loop_
_entity_poly.entity_id
_entity_poly.type
_entity_poly.pdbx_seq_one_letter_code
_entity_poly.pdbx_strand_id
1 'polypeptide(L)'
;MITLSNQIAFILISPCLGNISHLLSESSTTTTPSSPPKPYSFHYQAGRYPGNIDRVHQESGDGTGHIRGSYSFIDPKHKIRTVQYTADENGFHASLINYEDTVVQPIDSETVRLAKEKHFRLYQKIAEANAHGVPINLPQDSASVERAKDKHIQLYQKIAEEHAAIAAQRETERLAYEATSIVNDVNLDHAY
;
A
#
# COMPACT_ATOMS: atom_id res chain seq x y z
N MET A 1 86.18 -11.90 6.21
CA MET A 1 85.47 -11.03 5.26
C MET A 1 84.72 -11.93 4.29
N ILE A 2 83.40 -11.76 4.16
CA ILE A 2 82.49 -12.07 3.05
C ILE A 2 81.10 -12.15 3.70
N THR A 3 80.37 -11.06 3.61
CA THR A 3 78.97 -10.92 4.03
C THR A 3 78.08 -11.59 2.98
N LEU A 4 77.38 -12.67 3.33
CA LEU A 4 76.34 -13.24 2.48
C LEU A 4 75.06 -12.40 2.58
N SER A 5 74.83 -11.63 1.53
CA SER A 5 73.60 -10.90 1.25
C SER A 5 72.47 -11.88 0.95
N ASN A 6 71.42 -11.90 1.79
CA ASN A 6 70.24 -12.72 1.60
C ASN A 6 69.14 -11.85 0.96
N GLN A 7 69.03 -11.90 -0.38
CA GLN A 7 68.07 -11.13 -1.16
C GLN A 7 66.67 -11.75 -1.02
N ILE A 8 65.77 -11.07 -0.30
CA ILE A 8 64.35 -11.40 -0.22
C ILE A 8 63.64 -10.80 -1.43
N ALA A 9 63.15 -11.66 -2.33
CA ALA A 9 62.35 -11.26 -3.48
C ALA A 9 60.94 -10.84 -3.02
N PHE A 10 60.64 -9.54 -3.05
CA PHE A 10 59.29 -9.02 -2.89
C PHE A 10 58.55 -9.08 -4.23
N ILE A 11 57.56 -9.96 -4.32
CA ILE A 11 56.63 -10.05 -5.45
C ILE A 11 55.75 -8.80 -5.44
N LEU A 12 55.97 -7.92 -6.42
CA LEU A 12 55.19 -6.72 -6.68
C LEU A 12 53.83 -7.13 -7.25
N ILE A 13 52.83 -7.28 -6.36
CA ILE A 13 51.43 -7.41 -6.77
C ILE A 13 50.99 -6.03 -7.23
N SER A 14 50.94 -5.83 -8.55
CA SER A 14 50.47 -4.59 -9.16
C SER A 14 48.96 -4.45 -8.92
N PRO A 15 48.48 -3.48 -8.10
CA PRO A 15 47.07 -3.17 -8.06
C PRO A 15 46.78 -2.39 -9.34
N CYS A 16 46.14 -3.04 -10.32
CA CYS A 16 45.51 -2.32 -11.41
C CYS A 16 44.45 -1.40 -10.80
N LEU A 17 44.81 -0.14 -10.54
CA LEU A 17 43.87 0.96 -10.36
C LEU A 17 43.18 1.18 -11.70
N GLY A 18 42.16 0.37 -11.97
CA GLY A 18 41.24 0.58 -13.08
C GLY A 18 40.61 1.95 -12.91
N ASN A 19 40.88 2.84 -13.85
CA ASN A 19 40.35 4.19 -13.86
C ASN A 19 38.83 4.13 -14.09
N ILE A 20 38.03 4.46 -13.07
CA ILE A 20 36.56 4.50 -13.11
C ILE A 20 36.06 5.81 -13.75
N SER A 21 36.95 6.66 -14.28
CA SER A 21 36.56 7.93 -14.95
C SER A 21 35.61 7.76 -16.14
N HIS A 22 35.43 6.54 -16.68
CA HIS A 22 34.44 6.28 -17.74
C HIS A 22 33.04 5.89 -17.20
N LEU A 23 32.86 5.69 -15.89
CA LEU A 23 31.53 5.40 -15.29
C LEU A 23 30.83 6.64 -14.75
N LEU A 24 31.41 7.82 -14.89
CA LEU A 24 30.66 9.06 -14.85
C LEU A 24 30.14 9.34 -16.27
N SER A 25 29.24 8.47 -16.72
CA SER A 25 28.30 8.87 -17.76
C SER A 25 27.44 9.94 -17.11
N GLU A 26 27.82 11.19 -17.37
CA GLU A 26 27.00 12.37 -17.13
C GLU A 26 25.55 11.99 -17.48
N SER A 27 24.67 12.00 -16.47
CA SER A 27 23.23 11.99 -16.66
C SER A 27 22.83 13.33 -17.26
N SER A 28 23.32 13.59 -18.47
CA SER A 28 22.80 14.60 -19.36
C SER A 28 21.42 14.10 -19.75
N THR A 29 20.40 14.53 -19.01
CA THR A 29 19.03 14.54 -19.52
C THR A 29 19.01 15.48 -20.72
N THR A 30 19.48 14.99 -21.86
CA THR A 30 19.21 15.59 -23.15
C THR A 30 17.73 15.39 -23.38
N THR A 31 16.93 16.37 -22.96
CA THR A 31 15.56 16.59 -23.44
C THR A 31 15.65 16.91 -24.93
N THR A 32 15.93 15.89 -25.74
CA THR A 32 15.59 15.90 -27.15
C THR A 32 14.07 16.02 -27.20
N PRO A 33 13.50 17.00 -27.93
CA PRO A 33 12.06 17.04 -28.10
C PRO A 33 11.64 15.69 -28.68
N SER A 34 10.72 15.01 -27.99
CA SER A 34 10.16 13.74 -28.45
C SER A 34 9.70 13.93 -29.89
N SER A 35 10.30 13.19 -30.82
CA SER A 35 9.89 13.23 -32.22
C SER A 35 8.38 12.96 -32.30
N PRO A 36 7.64 13.64 -33.18
CA PRO A 36 6.20 13.43 -33.27
C PRO A 36 5.89 11.94 -33.47
N PRO A 37 4.86 11.41 -32.78
CA PRO A 37 4.52 10.00 -32.90
C PRO A 37 4.31 9.63 -34.37
N LYS A 38 4.79 8.47 -34.79
CA LYS A 38 4.57 7.99 -36.16
C LYS A 38 3.28 7.19 -36.21
N PRO A 39 2.47 7.32 -37.28
CA PRO A 39 1.29 6.51 -37.42
C PRO A 39 1.67 5.03 -37.56
N TYR A 40 0.86 4.15 -36.98
CA TYR A 40 1.04 2.71 -37.07
C TYR A 40 -0.33 2.01 -37.07
N SER A 41 -0.34 0.78 -37.56
CA SER A 41 -1.47 -0.12 -37.40
C SER A 41 -0.95 -1.56 -37.33
N PHE A 42 -1.53 -2.34 -36.42
CA PHE A 42 -1.25 -3.76 -36.35
C PHE A 42 -2.51 -4.57 -36.07
N HIS A 43 -2.47 -5.83 -36.48
CA HIS A 43 -3.48 -6.82 -36.18
C HIS A 43 -2.79 -8.16 -35.92
N TYR A 44 -3.17 -8.85 -34.85
CA TYR A 44 -2.73 -10.22 -34.63
C TYR A 44 -3.83 -11.08 -34.03
N GLN A 45 -3.70 -12.39 -34.28
CA GLN A 45 -4.57 -13.43 -33.77
C GLN A 45 -3.68 -14.47 -33.08
N ALA A 46 -4.09 -14.92 -31.90
CA ALA A 46 -3.35 -15.89 -31.12
C ALA A 46 -4.30 -16.95 -30.55
N GLY A 47 -3.76 -18.15 -30.35
CA GLY A 47 -4.44 -19.30 -29.78
C GLY A 47 -3.58 -20.02 -28.77
N ARG A 48 -4.20 -20.64 -27.76
CA ARG A 48 -3.50 -21.60 -26.87
C ARG A 48 -3.19 -22.93 -27.55
N TYR A 49 -4.00 -23.34 -28.54
CA TYR A 49 -3.87 -24.61 -29.24
C TYR A 49 -3.74 -24.41 -30.75
N PRO A 50 -2.95 -25.23 -31.46
CA PRO A 50 -2.89 -25.19 -32.91
C PRO A 50 -4.29 -25.25 -33.53
N GLY A 51 -4.57 -24.39 -34.50
CA GLY A 51 -5.86 -24.32 -35.19
C GLY A 51 -6.99 -23.61 -34.44
N ASN A 52 -6.74 -23.05 -33.26
CA ASN A 52 -7.74 -22.28 -32.51
C ASN A 52 -7.29 -20.82 -32.35
N ILE A 53 -8.21 -19.87 -32.44
CA ILE A 53 -7.96 -18.46 -32.12
C ILE A 53 -8.79 -18.13 -30.88
N ASP A 54 -8.13 -17.77 -29.78
CA ASP A 54 -8.78 -17.39 -28.52
C ASP A 54 -8.54 -15.93 -28.13
N ARG A 55 -7.63 -15.25 -28.82
CA ARG A 55 -7.24 -13.87 -28.58
C ARG A 55 -7.05 -13.15 -29.90
N VAL A 56 -7.63 -11.96 -30.01
CA VAL A 56 -7.51 -11.10 -31.19
C VAL A 56 -7.21 -9.70 -30.73
N HIS A 57 -6.22 -9.05 -31.33
CA HIS A 57 -5.86 -7.68 -31.02
C HIS A 57 -5.73 -6.89 -32.31
N GLN A 58 -6.26 -5.67 -32.32
CA GLN A 58 -5.99 -4.68 -33.34
C GLN A 58 -5.86 -3.30 -32.71
N GLU A 59 -4.93 -2.50 -33.21
CA GLU A 59 -4.70 -1.14 -32.74
C GLU A 59 -4.11 -0.29 -33.88
N SER A 60 -4.46 0.98 -33.88
CA SER A 60 -3.88 1.99 -34.75
C SER A 60 -3.61 3.28 -33.98
N GLY A 61 -2.47 3.91 -34.27
CA GLY A 61 -2.14 5.25 -33.81
C GLY A 61 -2.06 6.22 -34.99
N ASP A 62 -2.64 7.41 -34.85
CA ASP A 62 -2.72 8.41 -35.92
C ASP A 62 -1.45 9.28 -36.04
N GLY A 63 -0.43 9.02 -35.23
CA GLY A 63 0.79 9.82 -35.18
C GLY A 63 0.64 11.18 -34.49
N THR A 64 -0.53 11.48 -33.93
CA THR A 64 -0.81 12.70 -33.15
C THR A 64 -0.82 12.44 -31.65
N GLY A 65 -0.52 11.21 -31.22
CA GLY A 65 -0.65 10.75 -29.83
C GLY A 65 -1.98 10.07 -29.54
N HIS A 66 -2.93 10.12 -30.48
CA HIS A 66 -4.19 9.38 -30.40
C HIS A 66 -4.02 7.94 -30.85
N ILE A 67 -4.46 7.00 -30.01
CA ILE A 67 -4.41 5.55 -30.26
C ILE A 67 -5.81 5.00 -30.07
N ARG A 68 -6.25 4.11 -30.96
CA ARG A 68 -7.51 3.39 -30.84
C ARG A 68 -7.28 1.92 -31.12
N GLY A 69 -7.90 1.06 -30.33
CA GLY A 69 -7.75 -0.36 -30.51
C GLY A 69 -8.87 -1.16 -29.88
N SER A 70 -8.82 -2.45 -30.13
CA SER A 70 -9.69 -3.42 -29.49
C SER A 70 -8.95 -4.72 -29.28
N TYR A 71 -9.14 -5.30 -28.11
CA TYR A 71 -8.66 -6.64 -27.79
C TYR A 71 -9.83 -7.54 -27.38
N SER A 72 -9.87 -8.74 -27.94
CA SER A 72 -10.88 -9.76 -27.65
C SER A 72 -10.25 -11.02 -27.11
N PHE A 73 -10.88 -11.63 -26.11
CA PHE A 73 -10.43 -12.89 -25.52
C PHE A 73 -11.59 -13.75 -25.03
N ILE A 74 -11.34 -15.05 -24.85
CA ILE A 74 -12.30 -16.00 -24.28
C ILE A 74 -12.10 -16.10 -22.77
N ASP A 75 -13.13 -15.75 -22.00
CA ASP A 75 -13.18 -15.87 -20.54
C ASP A 75 -13.20 -17.33 -20.07
N PRO A 76 -12.89 -17.60 -18.79
CA PRO A 76 -13.11 -18.92 -18.17
C PRO A 76 -14.56 -19.42 -18.26
N LYS A 77 -15.53 -18.50 -18.34
CA LYS A 77 -16.95 -18.79 -18.57
C LYS A 77 -17.28 -19.08 -20.06
N HIS A 78 -16.27 -19.26 -20.92
CA HIS A 78 -16.40 -19.46 -22.38
C HIS A 78 -17.16 -18.35 -23.12
N LYS A 79 -17.18 -17.13 -22.56
CA LYS A 79 -17.74 -15.94 -23.20
C LYS A 79 -16.65 -15.14 -23.90
N ILE A 80 -16.95 -14.57 -25.06
CA ILE A 80 -16.03 -13.63 -25.74
C ILE A 80 -16.17 -12.26 -25.08
N ARG A 81 -15.08 -11.75 -24.53
CA ARG A 81 -14.97 -10.38 -24.03
C ARG A 81 -14.19 -9.56 -25.03
N THR A 82 -14.74 -8.40 -25.36
CA THR A 82 -14.10 -7.45 -26.27
C THR A 82 -14.01 -6.12 -25.56
N VAL A 83 -12.78 -5.65 -25.38
CA VAL A 83 -12.48 -4.32 -24.85
C VAL A 83 -12.13 -3.43 -26.03
N GLN A 84 -12.85 -2.32 -26.17
CA GLN A 84 -12.46 -1.22 -27.05
C GLN A 84 -11.80 -0.16 -26.19
N TYR A 85 -10.73 0.45 -26.70
CA TYR A 85 -10.06 1.50 -25.98
C TYR A 85 -9.57 2.61 -26.89
N THR A 86 -9.43 3.79 -26.31
CA THR A 86 -8.89 5.00 -26.93
C THR A 86 -7.91 5.62 -25.95
N ALA A 87 -6.71 5.95 -26.41
CA ALA A 87 -5.78 6.82 -25.69
C ALA A 87 -5.79 8.18 -26.40
N ASP A 88 -6.07 9.23 -25.66
CA ASP A 88 -6.08 10.62 -26.12
C ASP A 88 -5.41 11.53 -25.09
N GLU A 89 -5.50 12.86 -25.30
CA GLU A 89 -4.92 13.86 -24.39
C GLU A 89 -5.48 13.78 -22.96
N ASN A 90 -6.69 13.25 -22.80
CA ASN A 90 -7.39 13.10 -21.52
C ASN A 90 -7.05 11.79 -20.81
N GLY A 91 -6.27 10.91 -21.45
CA GLY A 91 -5.73 9.68 -20.87
C GLY A 91 -6.18 8.43 -21.62
N PHE A 92 -6.24 7.32 -20.90
CA PHE A 92 -6.62 6.01 -21.44
C PHE A 92 -8.06 5.67 -21.07
N HIS A 93 -8.91 5.50 -22.08
CA HIS A 93 -10.32 5.18 -21.96
C HIS A 93 -10.60 3.78 -22.51
N ALA A 94 -11.01 2.84 -21.66
CA ALA A 94 -11.39 1.49 -22.06
C ALA A 94 -12.86 1.22 -21.76
N SER A 95 -13.53 0.49 -22.64
CA SER A 95 -14.94 0.10 -22.54
C SER A 95 -15.11 -1.35 -22.96
N LEU A 96 -15.79 -2.13 -22.13
CA LEU A 96 -16.09 -3.53 -22.39
C LEU A 96 -17.45 -3.63 -23.11
N ILE A 97 -17.47 -4.06 -24.38
CA ILE A 97 -18.69 -4.03 -25.21
C ILE A 97 -19.64 -5.21 -24.94
N ASN A 98 -19.13 -6.33 -24.44
CA ASN A 98 -19.90 -7.57 -24.18
C ASN A 98 -19.94 -7.90 -22.68
N TYR A 99 -20.21 -6.88 -21.86
CA TYR A 99 -20.37 -7.07 -20.41
C TYR A 99 -21.80 -7.48 -20.06
N GLU A 100 -22.18 -8.71 -20.41
CA GLU A 100 -23.37 -9.33 -19.81
C GLU A 100 -22.98 -10.14 -18.59
N ASP A 101 -22.85 -9.40 -17.49
CA ASP A 101 -22.69 -9.93 -16.13
C ASP A 101 -24.03 -9.87 -15.41
N THR A 102 -25.06 -10.42 -16.07
CA THR A 102 -26.23 -10.89 -15.34
C THR A 102 -25.77 -12.03 -14.45
N VAL A 103 -25.31 -11.66 -13.25
CA VAL A 103 -25.18 -12.59 -12.13
C VAL A 103 -26.61 -12.99 -11.81
N VAL A 104 -27.10 -14.00 -12.54
CA VAL A 104 -28.32 -14.69 -12.15
C VAL A 104 -28.02 -15.24 -10.77
N GLN A 105 -28.59 -14.60 -9.74
CA GLN A 105 -28.50 -15.16 -8.41
C GLN A 105 -29.02 -16.60 -8.51
N PRO A 106 -28.26 -17.57 -7.98
CA PRO A 106 -28.70 -18.96 -8.02
C PRO A 106 -30.12 -19.01 -7.47
N ILE A 107 -31.05 -19.55 -8.27
CA ILE A 107 -32.41 -19.79 -7.79
C ILE A 107 -32.26 -20.73 -6.59
N ASP A 108 -32.70 -20.28 -5.41
CA ASP A 108 -32.62 -21.08 -4.20
C ASP A 108 -33.32 -22.41 -4.46
N SER A 109 -32.63 -23.53 -4.20
CA SER A 109 -33.29 -24.82 -4.17
C SER A 109 -34.39 -24.80 -3.10
N GLU A 110 -35.42 -25.64 -3.26
CA GLU A 110 -36.53 -25.70 -2.31
C GLU A 110 -36.04 -25.91 -0.86
N THR A 111 -35.01 -26.74 -0.69
CA THR A 111 -34.38 -27.00 0.60
C THR A 111 -33.70 -25.76 1.19
N VAL A 112 -33.01 -24.96 0.37
CA VAL A 112 -32.38 -23.71 0.80
C VAL A 112 -33.43 -22.67 1.18
N ARG A 113 -34.52 -22.56 0.39
CA ARG A 113 -35.64 -21.67 0.69
C ARG A 113 -36.29 -22.01 2.04
N LEU A 114 -36.61 -23.28 2.27
CA LEU A 114 -37.18 -23.76 3.54
C LEU A 114 -36.22 -23.54 4.72
N ALA A 115 -34.92 -23.74 4.51
CA ALA A 115 -33.91 -23.49 5.53
C ALA A 115 -33.83 -22.00 5.91
N LYS A 116 -33.87 -21.09 4.92
CA LYS A 116 -33.92 -19.63 5.14
C LYS A 116 -35.17 -19.24 5.93
N GLU A 117 -36.33 -19.77 5.57
CA GLU A 117 -37.59 -19.51 6.29
C GLU A 117 -37.54 -19.98 7.74
N LYS A 118 -37.05 -21.21 7.97
CA LYS A 118 -36.86 -21.74 9.33
C LYS A 118 -35.90 -20.88 10.15
N HIS A 119 -34.79 -20.44 9.55
CA HIS A 119 -33.81 -19.57 10.20
C HIS A 119 -34.44 -18.22 10.56
N PHE A 120 -35.15 -17.60 9.63
CA PHE A 120 -35.84 -16.33 9.85
C PHE A 120 -36.83 -16.43 11.03
N ARG A 121 -37.64 -17.49 11.07
CA ARG A 121 -38.58 -17.74 12.17
C ARG A 121 -37.87 -17.91 13.52
N LEU A 122 -36.73 -18.61 13.54
CA LEU A 122 -35.94 -18.79 14.76
C LEU A 122 -35.35 -17.45 15.23
N TYR A 123 -34.81 -16.66 14.29
CA TYR A 123 -34.26 -15.34 14.58
C TYR A 123 -35.33 -14.44 15.21
N GLN A 124 -36.52 -14.38 14.61
CA GLN A 124 -37.62 -13.57 15.13
C GLN A 124 -38.00 -13.99 16.56
N LYS A 125 -38.09 -15.29 16.83
CA LYS A 125 -38.38 -15.82 18.17
C LYS A 125 -37.31 -15.41 19.20
N ILE A 126 -36.03 -15.44 18.82
CA ILE A 126 -34.93 -15.02 19.70
C ILE A 126 -34.97 -13.51 19.94
N ALA A 127 -35.25 -12.73 18.90
CA ALA A 127 -35.39 -11.28 19.00
C ALA A 127 -36.53 -10.90 19.96
N GLU A 128 -37.69 -11.57 19.85
CA GLU A 128 -38.82 -11.40 20.77
C GLU A 128 -38.46 -11.79 22.21
N ALA A 129 -37.80 -12.93 22.41
CA ALA A 129 -37.34 -13.37 23.73
C ALA A 129 -36.33 -12.38 24.37
N ASN A 130 -35.43 -11.82 23.56
CA ASN A 130 -34.50 -10.79 24.01
C ASN A 130 -35.21 -9.45 24.31
N ALA A 131 -36.25 -9.10 23.55
CA ALA A 131 -37.06 -7.90 23.79
C ALA A 131 -37.89 -7.98 25.07
N HIS A 132 -38.34 -9.18 25.46
CA HIS A 132 -39.06 -9.41 26.72
C HIS A 132 -38.16 -9.52 27.96
N GLY A 133 -36.85 -9.26 27.81
CA GLY A 133 -35.89 -9.28 28.90
C GLY A 133 -35.56 -10.70 29.35
N VAL A 134 -34.56 -11.31 28.71
CA VAL A 134 -33.89 -12.48 29.28
C VAL A 134 -33.39 -12.07 30.67
N PRO A 135 -33.65 -12.84 31.76
CA PRO A 135 -33.08 -12.54 33.06
C PRO A 135 -31.56 -12.51 32.87
N ILE A 136 -31.00 -11.30 32.94
CA ILE A 136 -29.59 -11.08 32.64
C ILE A 136 -28.82 -11.73 33.78
N ASN A 137 -28.32 -12.93 33.55
CA ASN A 137 -27.27 -13.50 34.37
C ASN A 137 -25.97 -12.80 33.95
N LEU A 138 -25.82 -11.53 34.36
CA LEU A 138 -24.55 -10.83 34.18
C LEU A 138 -23.48 -11.67 34.88
N PRO A 139 -22.36 -12.00 34.22
CA PRO A 139 -21.23 -12.57 34.90
C PRO A 139 -20.87 -11.67 36.07
N GLN A 140 -21.10 -12.14 37.29
CA GLN A 140 -20.64 -11.47 38.49
C GLN A 140 -19.12 -11.62 38.53
N ASP A 141 -18.42 -10.52 38.73
CA ASP A 141 -16.98 -10.57 38.91
C ASP A 141 -16.66 -11.47 40.10
N SER A 142 -15.76 -12.42 39.91
CA SER A 142 -15.22 -13.16 41.04
C SER A 142 -14.45 -12.21 41.98
N ALA A 143 -14.41 -12.51 43.28
CA ALA A 143 -13.71 -11.67 44.26
C ALA A 143 -12.22 -11.41 43.93
N SER A 144 -11.57 -12.27 43.15
CA SER A 144 -10.21 -12.03 42.66
C SER A 144 -10.14 -10.95 41.56
N VAL A 145 -11.14 -10.90 40.68
CA VAL A 145 -11.26 -9.89 39.62
C VAL A 145 -11.58 -8.53 40.24
N GLU A 146 -12.46 -8.49 41.23
CA GLU A 146 -12.77 -7.27 41.98
C GLU A 146 -11.51 -6.69 42.64
N ARG A 147 -10.76 -7.51 43.39
CA ARG A 147 -9.48 -7.09 43.97
C ARG A 147 -8.44 -6.64 42.93
N ALA A 148 -8.43 -7.28 41.75
CA ALA A 148 -7.53 -6.87 40.67
C ALA A 148 -7.93 -5.50 40.09
N LYS A 149 -9.23 -5.22 39.97
CA LYS A 149 -9.73 -3.90 39.57
C LYS A 149 -9.38 -2.83 40.60
N ASP A 150 -9.58 -3.11 41.88
CA ASP A 150 -9.22 -2.17 42.96
C ASP A 150 -7.73 -1.86 42.95
N LYS A 151 -6.89 -2.90 42.83
CA LYS A 151 -5.45 -2.73 42.72
C LYS A 151 -5.07 -1.90 41.49
N HIS A 152 -5.73 -2.13 40.36
CA HIS A 152 -5.49 -1.36 39.14
C HIS A 152 -5.88 0.12 39.31
N ILE A 153 -7.04 0.40 39.90
CA ILE A 153 -7.51 1.76 40.16
C ILE A 153 -6.55 2.49 41.10
N GLN A 154 -6.09 1.82 42.17
CA GLN A 154 -5.10 2.37 43.09
C GLN A 154 -3.78 2.70 42.40
N LEU A 155 -3.28 1.80 41.55
CA LEU A 155 -2.05 2.04 40.79
C LEU A 155 -2.21 3.21 39.81
N TYR A 156 -3.36 3.31 39.14
CA TYR A 156 -3.64 4.42 38.24
C TYR A 156 -3.65 5.75 38.97
N GLN A 157 -4.31 5.83 40.13
CA GLN A 157 -4.33 7.03 40.97
C GLN A 157 -2.91 7.43 41.42
N LYS A 158 -2.12 6.46 41.89
CA LYS A 158 -0.75 6.71 42.32
C LYS A 158 0.13 7.25 41.19
N ILE A 159 0.04 6.66 40.00
CA ILE A 159 0.81 7.12 38.83
C ILE A 159 0.34 8.53 38.40
N ALA A 160 -0.96 8.80 38.44
CA ALA A 160 -1.48 10.14 38.12
C ALA A 160 -0.95 11.21 39.09
N GLU A 161 -0.89 10.91 40.39
CA GLU A 161 -0.31 11.80 41.40
C GLU A 161 1.20 12.00 41.20
N GLU A 162 1.95 10.93 40.94
CA GLU A 162 3.40 11.01 40.66
C GLU A 162 3.67 11.88 39.42
N HIS A 163 2.89 11.71 38.35
CA HIS A 163 2.99 12.52 37.15
C HIS A 163 2.63 13.99 37.41
N ALA A 164 1.63 14.28 38.25
CA ALA A 164 1.27 15.64 38.64
C ALA A 164 2.41 16.31 39.44
N ALA A 165 3.05 15.58 40.36
CA ALA A 165 4.19 16.08 41.13
C ALA A 165 5.40 16.38 40.23
N ILE A 166 5.71 15.50 39.28
CA ILE A 166 6.80 15.71 38.31
C ILE A 166 6.51 16.93 37.42
N ALA A 167 5.25 17.11 36.99
CA ALA A 167 4.86 18.27 36.21
C ALA A 167 5.09 19.58 36.99
N ALA A 168 4.63 19.64 38.24
CA ALA A 168 4.85 20.80 39.11
C ALA A 168 6.35 21.06 39.34
N GLN A 169 7.14 20.01 39.59
CA GLN A 169 8.59 20.15 39.76
C GLN A 169 9.23 20.75 38.50
N ARG A 170 8.92 20.22 37.31
CA ARG A 170 9.44 20.72 36.04
C ARG A 170 9.01 22.16 35.76
N GLU A 171 7.80 22.56 36.15
CA GLU A 171 7.36 23.95 36.03
C GLU A 171 8.19 24.88 36.93
N THR A 172 8.45 24.48 38.18
CA THR A 172 9.30 25.27 39.09
C THR A 172 10.74 25.38 38.58
N GLU A 173 11.30 24.29 38.05
CA GLU A 173 12.64 24.27 37.45
C GLU A 173 12.69 25.17 36.22
N ARG A 174 11.66 25.15 35.37
CA ARG A 174 11.55 26.03 34.19
C ARG A 174 11.50 27.50 34.60
N LEU A 175 10.68 27.86 35.58
CA LEU A 175 10.58 29.24 36.09
C LEU A 175 11.90 29.71 36.74
N ALA A 176 12.58 28.84 37.49
CA ALA A 176 13.89 29.15 38.07
C ALA A 176 14.96 29.36 36.99
N TYR A 177 14.93 28.56 35.92
CA TYR A 177 15.82 28.75 34.76
C TYR A 177 15.50 30.07 34.04
N GLU A 178 14.23 30.36 33.74
CA GLU A 178 13.82 31.62 33.12
C GLU A 178 14.26 32.84 33.95
N ALA A 179 14.10 32.79 35.28
CA ALA A 179 14.52 33.85 36.18
C ALA A 179 16.04 34.08 36.24
N THR A 180 16.84 33.05 35.94
CA THR A 180 18.32 33.13 35.96
C THR A 180 18.94 33.25 34.57
N SER A 181 18.16 33.01 33.51
CA SER A 181 18.61 33.13 32.13
C SER A 181 18.78 34.60 31.73
N ILE A 182 19.95 34.95 31.24
CA ILE A 182 20.22 36.27 30.65
C ILE A 182 19.80 36.19 29.17
N VAL A 183 18.94 37.10 28.73
CA VAL A 183 18.52 37.18 27.32
C VAL A 183 19.75 37.46 26.47
N ASN A 184 19.97 36.61 25.45
CA ASN A 184 21.00 36.88 24.45
C ASN A 184 20.44 37.98 23.54
N ASP A 185 20.85 39.23 23.76
CA ASP A 185 20.44 40.35 22.92
C ASP A 185 20.88 40.06 21.47
N VAL A 186 19.92 40.00 20.56
CA VAL A 186 20.20 39.82 19.13
C VAL A 186 20.90 41.09 18.65
N ASN A 187 22.20 41.00 18.38
CA ASN A 187 22.98 42.11 17.86
C ASN A 187 22.50 42.47 16.44
N LEU A 188 21.84 43.62 16.30
CA LEU A 188 21.30 44.17 15.06
C LEU A 188 22.38 44.70 14.07
N ASP A 189 23.68 44.57 14.38
CA ASP A 189 24.75 45.20 13.59
C ASP A 189 25.41 44.34 12.50
N HIS A 190 24.85 43.19 12.10
CA HIS A 190 25.34 42.49 10.91
C HIS A 190 24.61 42.95 9.65
N ALA A 191 24.88 44.20 9.26
CA ALA A 191 24.75 44.63 7.87
C ALA A 191 25.93 44.05 7.08
N TYR A 192 25.67 43.13 6.15
CA TYR A 192 26.34 42.98 4.85
C TYR A 192 25.48 42.11 3.92
#